data_AF-A0A4R6F319-F1
#
_entry.id   AF-A0A4R6F319-F1
#
_cell.length_a   1.000
_cell.length_b   1.000
_cell.length_c   1.000
_cell.angle_alpha   90.00
_cell.angle_beta   90.00
_cell.angle_gamma   90.00
#
_symmetry.space_group_name_H-M   'P 1'
#
loop_
_entity.id
_entity.type
_entity.pdbx_description
1 polymer ?
#
loop_
_entity_poly.entity_id
_entity_poly.type
_entity_poly.pdbx_seq_one_letter_code
_entity_poly.pdbx_strand_id
1 'polypeptide(L)'
;MKRKSLFALSAVVVAAAAALVPVLWSGGDNLHNGSAVAATPADQAALIKKGEYLARAGDCIACHTVRGGKQFAGGLPMATPFGTMFTPNITPDDEFGIGKWTADDFYRAMHTGRSKDGSLLYPGFPFTSYTKVTRADSDAIYAFLRSVTPVNVPSRPHELKFPFNNRNLLIGWRTLFFREGEFKPDPTKSVEWNRGAYLVEGLGHCGMCHTSINAMGGPVNSAAFAGGLIPLQNWFAPSLTSNREAGLGDWDPKDIADLLKTGVSNRGAVFGPMAEVVHNSLQYLSDEDIQAMATYLKTIPQKSEAPEHLQLETSEQFGGELLKQGQKIYADNCAKCHEANGLGRPPHFPPLANNQSIQMPSAVNPIRMVLNGGYPPSTDGNPSPYGMPPFAQALSNQEVAAVVTYIRMSWGNHGTAVSPQQVSDLRSAPLD
;
A
#
# COMPACT_ATOMS: atom_id res chain seq x y z
N MET A 1 4.32 19.60 -69.02
CA MET A 1 5.06 18.32 -68.84
C MET A 1 4.05 17.17 -68.84
N LYS A 2 4.25 16.15 -69.69
CA LYS A 2 3.24 15.14 -70.03
C LYS A 2 3.02 14.17 -68.87
N ARG A 3 1.77 13.74 -68.62
CA ARG A 3 1.33 12.77 -67.58
C ARG A 3 2.16 11.48 -67.47
N LYS A 4 2.93 11.11 -68.49
CA LYS A 4 3.85 9.96 -68.47
C LYS A 4 5.13 10.21 -67.64
N SER A 5 5.51 11.47 -67.41
CA SER A 5 6.71 11.87 -66.66
C SER A 5 6.53 11.78 -65.13
N LEU A 6 5.30 11.94 -64.62
CA LEU A 6 5.02 11.80 -63.18
C LEU A 6 4.99 10.33 -62.72
N PHE A 7 4.52 9.41 -63.56
CA PHE A 7 4.53 7.98 -63.24
C PHE A 7 5.95 7.39 -63.25
N ALA A 8 6.82 7.87 -64.15
CA ALA A 8 8.22 7.47 -64.18
C ALA A 8 9.01 7.95 -62.95
N LEU A 9 8.76 9.19 -62.48
CA LEU A 9 9.38 9.68 -61.24
C LEU A 9 8.89 8.94 -59.99
N SER A 10 7.60 8.60 -59.95
CA SER A 10 7.00 7.88 -58.80
C SER A 10 7.48 6.43 -58.72
N ALA A 11 7.67 5.75 -59.86
CA ALA A 11 8.21 4.39 -59.91
C ALA A 11 9.69 4.32 -59.50
N VAL A 12 10.49 5.33 -59.84
CA VAL A 12 11.91 5.41 -59.44
C VAL A 12 12.06 5.71 -57.94
N VAL A 13 11.20 6.55 -57.37
CA VAL A 13 11.20 6.83 -55.92
C VAL A 13 10.72 5.61 -55.11
N VAL A 14 9.73 4.87 -55.60
CA VAL A 14 9.27 3.62 -54.95
C VAL A 14 10.29 2.48 -55.10
N ALA A 15 10.99 2.37 -56.22
CA ALA A 15 12.06 1.39 -56.40
C ALA A 15 13.32 1.72 -55.59
N ALA A 16 13.69 3.00 -55.45
CA ALA A 16 14.77 3.43 -54.58
C ALA A 16 14.44 3.26 -53.09
N ALA A 17 13.18 3.49 -52.69
CA ALA A 17 12.71 3.20 -51.34
C ALA A 17 12.67 1.69 -51.05
N ALA A 18 12.24 0.84 -52.00
CA ALA A 18 12.23 -0.61 -51.84
C ALA A 18 13.63 -1.26 -51.83
N ALA A 19 14.63 -0.63 -52.48
CA ALA A 19 16.03 -1.10 -52.49
C ALA A 19 16.84 -0.65 -51.25
N LEU A 20 16.37 0.37 -50.50
CA LEU A 20 17.03 0.85 -49.27
C LEU A 20 16.45 0.22 -47.99
N VAL A 21 15.27 -0.39 -48.05
CA VAL A 21 14.65 -1.09 -46.91
C VAL A 21 15.44 -2.34 -46.45
N PRO A 22 16.12 -3.14 -47.29
CA PRO A 22 16.92 -4.27 -46.79
C PRO A 22 18.28 -3.86 -46.21
N VAL A 23 18.78 -2.64 -46.48
CA VAL A 23 20.11 -2.17 -46.03
C VAL A 23 20.01 -1.35 -44.73
N LEU A 24 18.84 -0.76 -44.43
CA LEU A 24 18.57 -0.10 -43.15
C LEU A 24 17.81 -0.99 -42.16
N TRP A 25 17.41 -2.19 -42.58
CA TRP A 25 16.82 -3.24 -41.73
C TRP A 25 17.64 -4.54 -41.77
N SER A 26 18.93 -4.46 -42.09
CA SER A 26 19.90 -5.51 -41.80
C SER A 26 20.76 -5.07 -40.62
N GLY A 27 20.12 -4.80 -39.48
CA GLY A 27 20.77 -4.93 -38.19
C GLY A 27 20.98 -6.42 -37.94
N GLY A 28 22.02 -6.99 -38.56
CA GLY A 28 22.34 -8.41 -38.46
C GLY A 28 22.53 -8.81 -37.01
N ASP A 29 21.73 -9.76 -36.54
CA ASP A 29 22.10 -11.14 -36.20
C ASP A 29 23.57 -11.42 -35.80
N ASN A 30 24.22 -10.49 -35.12
CA ASN A 30 25.55 -10.66 -34.51
C ASN A 30 25.49 -10.67 -32.98
N LEU A 31 24.37 -11.10 -32.38
CA LEU A 31 24.26 -11.35 -30.95
C LEU A 31 23.53 -12.66 -30.61
N HIS A 32 23.63 -13.71 -31.43
CA HIS A 32 23.19 -15.06 -31.03
C HIS A 32 24.20 -16.16 -31.35
N ASN A 33 25.50 -15.85 -31.19
CA ASN A 33 26.52 -16.88 -30.97
C ASN A 33 27.00 -16.95 -29.51
N GLY A 34 26.25 -16.33 -28.58
CA GLY A 34 26.30 -16.75 -27.19
C GLY A 34 25.50 -18.04 -27.09
N SER A 35 26.17 -19.19 -26.97
CA SER A 35 25.52 -20.39 -26.44
C SER A 35 24.75 -19.95 -25.18
N ALA A 36 23.44 -20.15 -25.15
CA ALA A 36 22.66 -19.92 -23.95
C ALA A 36 23.30 -20.77 -22.85
N VAL A 37 24.06 -20.14 -21.96
CA VAL A 37 24.66 -20.82 -20.82
C VAL A 37 23.46 -21.26 -19.99
N ALA A 38 23.24 -22.56 -19.89
CA ALA A 38 22.18 -23.10 -19.06
C ALA A 38 22.37 -22.54 -17.65
N ALA A 39 21.31 -21.97 -17.07
CA ALA A 39 21.34 -21.41 -15.73
C ALA A 39 21.88 -22.48 -14.77
N THR A 40 22.91 -22.14 -14.00
CA THR A 40 23.45 -23.07 -13.02
C THR A 40 22.46 -23.23 -11.87
N PRO A 41 22.56 -24.31 -11.06
CA PRO A 41 21.78 -24.43 -9.83
C PRO A 41 21.97 -23.23 -8.88
N ALA A 42 23.16 -22.61 -8.89
CA ALA A 42 23.44 -21.40 -8.12
C ALA A 42 22.67 -20.18 -8.65
N ASP A 43 22.59 -20.01 -9.97
CA ASP A 43 21.80 -18.93 -10.60
C ASP A 43 20.31 -19.08 -10.28
N GLN A 44 19.80 -20.32 -10.31
CA GLN A 44 18.41 -20.60 -9.95
C GLN A 44 18.12 -20.32 -8.46
N ALA A 45 19.03 -20.71 -7.56
CA ALA A 45 18.90 -20.41 -6.14
C ALA A 45 18.94 -18.90 -5.87
N ALA A 46 19.81 -18.15 -6.56
CA ALA A 46 19.88 -16.69 -6.46
C ALA A 46 18.59 -16.03 -6.96
N LEU A 47 18.02 -16.52 -8.07
CA LEU A 47 16.74 -16.04 -8.61
C LEU A 47 15.60 -16.28 -7.62
N ILE A 48 15.50 -17.48 -7.03
CA ILE A 48 14.48 -17.82 -6.03
C ILE A 48 14.64 -16.93 -4.80
N LYS A 49 15.85 -16.72 -4.29
CA LYS A 49 16.12 -15.85 -3.14
C LYS A 49 15.72 -14.40 -3.42
N LYS A 50 16.03 -13.89 -4.61
CA LYS A 50 15.57 -12.57 -5.06
C LYS A 50 14.04 -12.52 -5.15
N GLY A 51 13.41 -13.57 -5.66
CA GLY A 51 11.97 -13.72 -5.73
C GLY A 51 11.28 -13.69 -4.38
N GLU A 52 11.84 -14.39 -3.39
CA GLU A 52 11.37 -14.37 -2.00
C GLU A 52 11.41 -12.96 -1.42
N TYR A 53 12.54 -12.27 -1.60
CA TYR A 53 12.71 -10.88 -1.16
C TYR A 53 11.66 -9.95 -1.78
N LEU A 54 11.41 -10.07 -3.09
CA LEU A 54 10.44 -9.25 -3.79
C LEU A 54 8.99 -9.65 -3.47
N ALA A 55 8.71 -10.92 -3.21
CA ALA A 55 7.40 -11.39 -2.76
C ALA A 55 7.08 -10.87 -1.34
N ARG A 56 8.11 -10.73 -0.49
CA ARG A 56 8.01 -10.00 0.79
C ARG A 56 7.74 -8.52 0.54
N ALA A 57 8.56 -7.85 -0.28
CA ALA A 57 8.35 -6.44 -0.63
C ALA A 57 6.94 -6.15 -1.17
N GLY A 58 6.40 -7.06 -1.98
CA GLY A 58 5.07 -7.02 -2.56
C GLY A 58 3.92 -7.40 -1.63
N ASP A 59 4.23 -7.72 -0.37
CA ASP A 59 3.28 -8.15 0.66
C ASP A 59 2.40 -9.34 0.26
N CYS A 60 2.92 -10.22 -0.59
CA CYS A 60 2.16 -11.34 -1.16
C CYS A 60 1.62 -12.27 -0.08
N ILE A 61 2.40 -12.48 1.00
CA ILE A 61 2.04 -13.37 2.09
C ILE A 61 0.85 -12.86 2.90
N ALA A 62 0.76 -11.54 3.13
CA ALA A 62 -0.31 -10.94 3.93
C ALA A 62 -1.68 -11.14 3.26
N CYS A 63 -1.73 -11.03 1.93
CA CYS A 63 -2.95 -11.26 1.17
C CYS A 63 -3.24 -12.76 0.97
N HIS A 64 -2.23 -13.54 0.61
CA HIS A 64 -2.44 -14.93 0.17
C HIS A 64 -2.30 -15.97 1.29
N THR A 65 -2.30 -15.56 2.56
CA THR A 65 -2.26 -16.49 3.70
C THR A 65 -3.25 -16.07 4.75
N VAL A 66 -4.18 -16.95 5.13
CA VAL A 66 -5.06 -16.73 6.27
C VAL A 66 -4.34 -17.07 7.58
N ARG A 67 -4.73 -16.43 8.68
CA ARG A 67 -4.20 -16.74 10.03
C ARG A 67 -4.39 -18.21 10.37
N GLY A 68 -3.31 -18.89 10.71
CA GLY A 68 -3.29 -20.34 10.98
C GLY A 68 -3.39 -21.23 9.74
N GLY A 69 -3.47 -20.64 8.54
CA GLY A 69 -3.52 -21.35 7.27
C GLY A 69 -2.15 -21.76 6.73
N LYS A 70 -2.16 -22.43 5.57
CA LYS A 70 -0.95 -22.74 4.81
C LYS A 70 -0.50 -21.51 4.02
N GLN A 71 0.81 -21.28 3.98
CA GLN A 71 1.40 -20.15 3.25
C GLN A 71 0.94 -20.13 1.79
N PHE A 72 0.52 -18.96 1.32
CA PHE A 72 0.12 -18.69 -0.07
C PHE A 72 -1.12 -19.44 -0.58
N ALA A 73 -1.82 -20.18 0.28
CA ALA A 73 -3.01 -20.95 -0.09
C ALA A 73 -4.28 -20.11 -0.30
N GLY A 74 -4.20 -18.78 -0.11
CA GLY A 74 -5.31 -17.85 -0.29
C GLY A 74 -6.36 -17.96 0.80
N GLY A 75 -7.55 -17.44 0.50
CA GLY A 75 -8.76 -17.53 1.33
C GLY A 75 -9.03 -16.31 2.21
N LEU A 76 -8.19 -15.28 2.19
CA LEU A 76 -8.38 -14.09 3.01
C LEU A 76 -9.62 -13.31 2.54
N PRO A 77 -10.62 -13.08 3.40
CA PRO A 77 -11.74 -12.18 3.10
C PRO A 77 -11.29 -10.73 3.17
N MET A 78 -11.50 -10.00 2.07
CA MET A 78 -11.31 -8.56 2.00
C MET A 78 -12.66 -7.88 1.81
N ALA A 79 -13.21 -7.36 2.90
CA ALA A 79 -14.47 -6.63 2.85
C ALA A 79 -14.26 -5.29 2.12
N THR A 80 -15.11 -5.02 1.12
CA THR A 80 -15.16 -3.71 0.44
C THR A 80 -16.59 -3.18 0.38
N PRO A 81 -16.78 -1.87 0.11
CA PRO A 81 -18.11 -1.31 -0.13
C PRO A 81 -18.91 -2.05 -1.22
N PHE A 82 -18.22 -2.75 -2.12
CA PHE A 82 -18.79 -3.48 -3.26
C PHE A 82 -19.11 -4.95 -2.96
N GLY A 83 -18.83 -5.43 -1.74
CA GLY A 83 -18.92 -6.83 -1.33
C GLY A 83 -17.56 -7.39 -0.90
N THR A 84 -17.49 -8.69 -0.67
CA THR A 84 -16.29 -9.34 -0.14
C THR A 84 -15.48 -9.99 -1.27
N MET A 85 -14.21 -9.59 -1.40
CA MET A 85 -13.25 -10.29 -2.25
C MET A 85 -12.54 -11.37 -1.42
N PHE A 86 -12.02 -12.40 -2.10
CA PHE A 86 -11.28 -13.49 -1.48
C PHE A 86 -9.99 -13.68 -2.25
N THR A 87 -8.87 -13.76 -1.55
CA THR A 87 -7.56 -13.95 -2.21
C THR A 87 -7.43 -15.37 -2.74
N PRO A 88 -6.90 -15.56 -3.96
CA PRO A 88 -6.76 -16.89 -4.54
C PRO A 88 -5.54 -17.63 -3.96
N ASN A 89 -5.51 -18.93 -4.14
CA ASN A 89 -4.34 -19.76 -3.92
C ASN A 89 -3.28 -19.50 -5.00
N ILE A 90 -2.06 -19.12 -4.60
CA ILE A 90 -0.94 -18.84 -5.51
C ILE A 90 0.24 -19.80 -5.33
N THR A 91 0.02 -20.93 -4.65
CA THR A 91 0.99 -22.03 -4.59
C THR A 91 1.14 -22.71 -5.96
N PRO A 92 2.18 -23.53 -6.20
CA PRO A 92 2.37 -24.18 -7.50
C PRO A 92 1.49 -25.42 -7.68
N ASP A 93 0.37 -25.52 -6.95
CA ASP A 93 -0.64 -26.56 -7.17
C ASP A 93 -1.27 -26.42 -8.57
N ASP A 94 -1.39 -27.53 -9.29
CA ASP A 94 -1.83 -27.57 -10.69
C ASP A 94 -3.35 -27.42 -10.87
N GLU A 95 -4.14 -27.67 -9.83
CA GLU A 95 -5.59 -27.66 -9.90
C GLU A 95 -6.18 -26.34 -9.43
N PHE A 96 -5.73 -25.87 -8.26
CA PHE A 96 -6.28 -24.71 -7.57
C PHE A 96 -5.30 -23.55 -7.43
N GLY A 97 -4.00 -23.79 -7.66
CA GLY A 97 -2.95 -22.78 -7.61
C GLY A 97 -2.51 -22.27 -8.99
N ILE A 98 -1.27 -21.77 -9.05
CA ILE A 98 -0.63 -21.28 -10.28
C ILE A 98 0.24 -22.34 -10.97
N GLY A 99 0.13 -23.62 -10.61
CA GLY A 99 0.98 -24.71 -11.12
C GLY A 99 0.97 -24.87 -12.64
N LYS A 100 -0.16 -24.54 -13.29
CA LYS A 100 -0.29 -24.55 -14.75
C LYS A 100 -0.01 -23.19 -15.42
N TRP A 101 0.35 -22.15 -14.68
CA TRP A 101 0.66 -20.85 -15.26
C TRP A 101 2.06 -20.88 -15.88
N THR A 102 2.27 -20.05 -16.89
CA THR A 102 3.62 -19.74 -17.40
C THR A 102 4.16 -18.46 -16.73
N ALA A 103 5.46 -18.19 -16.88
CA ALA A 103 6.03 -16.91 -16.46
C ALA A 103 5.34 -15.72 -17.17
N ASP A 104 4.97 -15.89 -18.45
CA ASP A 104 4.24 -14.87 -19.21
C ASP A 104 2.82 -14.65 -18.69
N ASP A 105 2.13 -15.71 -18.24
CA ASP A 105 0.80 -15.57 -17.60
C ASP A 105 0.91 -14.82 -16.28
N PHE A 106 1.91 -15.13 -15.47
CA PHE A 106 2.16 -14.46 -14.20
C PHE A 106 2.52 -12.97 -14.42
N TYR A 107 3.46 -12.69 -15.34
CA TYR A 107 3.82 -11.33 -15.71
C TYR A 107 2.60 -10.57 -16.24
N ARG A 108 1.79 -11.17 -17.11
CA ARG A 108 0.58 -10.53 -17.63
C ARG A 108 -0.43 -10.23 -16.52
N ALA A 109 -0.58 -11.10 -15.52
CA ALA A 109 -1.41 -10.81 -14.36
C ALA A 109 -0.87 -9.62 -13.58
N MET A 110 0.39 -9.64 -13.15
CA MET A 110 1.03 -8.53 -12.41
C MET A 110 0.99 -7.21 -13.19
N HIS A 111 1.34 -7.26 -14.47
CA HIS A 111 1.59 -6.09 -15.29
C HIS A 111 0.31 -5.46 -15.85
N THR A 112 -0.68 -6.30 -16.19
CA THR A 112 -1.89 -5.86 -16.88
C THR A 112 -3.17 -6.28 -16.17
N GLY A 113 -3.12 -6.92 -15.00
CA GLY A 113 -4.31 -7.37 -14.28
C GLY A 113 -5.18 -8.30 -15.12
N ARG A 114 -4.57 -9.25 -15.86
CA ARG A 114 -5.28 -10.26 -16.66
C ARG A 114 -4.84 -11.65 -16.22
N SER A 115 -5.80 -12.49 -15.87
CA SER A 115 -5.57 -13.87 -15.46
C SER A 115 -5.05 -14.73 -16.63
N LYS A 116 -4.66 -15.98 -16.32
CA LYS A 116 -4.25 -16.98 -17.31
C LYS A 116 -5.30 -17.17 -18.41
N ASP A 117 -6.58 -17.23 -18.07
CA ASP A 117 -7.70 -17.40 -19.01
C ASP A 117 -8.09 -16.12 -19.78
N GLY A 118 -7.37 -15.01 -19.54
CA GLY A 118 -7.64 -13.71 -20.15
C GLY A 118 -8.70 -12.88 -19.42
N SER A 119 -9.35 -13.40 -18.37
CA SER A 119 -10.28 -12.64 -17.56
C SER A 119 -9.58 -11.47 -16.85
N LEU A 120 -10.25 -10.32 -16.76
CA LEU A 120 -9.71 -9.15 -16.06
C LEU A 120 -9.66 -9.42 -14.56
N LEU A 121 -8.64 -8.98 -13.84
CA LEU A 121 -8.54 -9.05 -12.39
C LEU A 121 -9.23 -7.83 -11.73
N TYR A 122 -9.92 -8.05 -10.60
CA TYR A 122 -10.44 -6.93 -9.80
C TYR A 122 -9.28 -6.12 -9.22
N PRO A 123 -9.42 -4.79 -9.08
CA PRO A 123 -8.35 -3.90 -8.63
C PRO A 123 -7.96 -4.08 -7.16
N GLY A 124 -8.63 -4.96 -6.40
CA GLY A 124 -8.09 -5.46 -5.13
C GLY A 124 -6.81 -6.26 -5.30
N PHE A 125 -6.54 -6.80 -6.50
CA PHE A 125 -5.20 -7.21 -6.89
C PHE A 125 -4.43 -5.96 -7.38
N PRO A 126 -3.28 -5.59 -6.77
CA PRO A 126 -2.60 -4.30 -6.97
C PRO A 126 -1.95 -4.09 -8.35
N PHE A 127 -2.51 -4.60 -9.45
CA PHE A 127 -1.94 -4.51 -10.80
C PHE A 127 -1.71 -3.07 -11.28
N THR A 128 -2.43 -2.08 -10.74
CA THR A 128 -2.21 -0.67 -11.04
C THR A 128 -0.86 -0.15 -10.53
N SER A 129 -0.31 -0.78 -9.49
CA SER A 129 1.02 -0.53 -8.94
C SER A 129 2.03 -1.54 -9.48
N TYR A 130 1.68 -2.83 -9.49
CA TYR A 130 2.56 -3.88 -9.98
C TYR A 130 2.93 -3.78 -11.46
N THR A 131 2.18 -3.00 -12.26
CA THR A 131 2.61 -2.63 -13.62
C THR A 131 3.99 -1.97 -13.66
N LYS A 132 4.45 -1.36 -12.55
CA LYS A 132 5.80 -0.79 -12.43
C LYS A 132 6.91 -1.85 -12.34
N VAL A 133 6.59 -3.06 -11.91
CA VAL A 133 7.56 -4.14 -11.68
C VAL A 133 8.16 -4.59 -13.01
N THR A 134 9.48 -4.69 -13.04
CA THR A 134 10.20 -5.13 -14.24
C THR A 134 9.90 -6.61 -14.53
N ARG A 135 9.96 -7.00 -15.81
CA ARG A 135 9.85 -8.40 -16.20
C ARG A 135 10.78 -9.33 -15.41
N ALA A 136 12.04 -8.96 -15.23
CA ALA A 136 13.02 -9.77 -14.50
C ALA A 136 12.65 -9.97 -13.02
N ASP A 137 12.09 -8.95 -12.38
CA ASP A 137 11.64 -9.03 -10.98
C ASP A 137 10.35 -9.86 -10.87
N SER A 138 9.44 -9.75 -11.83
CA SER A 138 8.26 -10.61 -11.92
C SER A 138 8.63 -12.08 -12.11
N ASP A 139 9.60 -12.38 -12.97
CA ASP A 139 10.08 -13.75 -13.19
C ASP A 139 10.77 -14.32 -11.93
N ALA A 140 11.47 -13.47 -11.17
CA ALA A 140 12.05 -13.87 -9.88
C ALA A 140 10.96 -14.25 -8.87
N ILE A 141 9.93 -13.39 -8.70
CA ILE A 141 8.79 -13.67 -7.82
C ILE A 141 8.10 -14.97 -8.25
N TYR A 142 7.87 -15.14 -9.56
CA TYR A 142 7.29 -16.36 -10.10
C TYR A 142 8.14 -17.59 -9.76
N ALA A 143 9.46 -17.54 -9.98
CA ALA A 143 10.37 -18.64 -9.65
C ALA A 143 10.30 -19.00 -8.15
N PHE A 144 10.23 -18.01 -7.26
CA PHE A 144 10.02 -18.24 -5.83
C PHE A 144 8.68 -18.93 -5.55
N LEU A 145 7.57 -18.43 -6.08
CA LEU A 145 6.26 -19.06 -5.91
C LEU A 145 6.21 -20.48 -6.49
N ARG A 146 7.01 -20.78 -7.53
CA ARG A 146 7.15 -22.15 -8.04
C ARG A 146 7.93 -23.08 -7.11
N SER A 147 8.68 -22.55 -6.17
CA SER A 147 9.46 -23.31 -5.20
C SER A 147 8.74 -23.58 -3.87
N VAL A 148 7.63 -22.89 -3.58
CA VAL A 148 6.89 -23.10 -2.33
C VAL A 148 6.12 -24.43 -2.34
N THR A 149 5.73 -24.90 -1.16
CA THR A 149 4.94 -26.15 -1.04
C THR A 149 3.58 -26.00 -1.72
N PRO A 150 3.19 -26.89 -2.66
CA PRO A 150 1.88 -26.86 -3.28
C PRO A 150 0.80 -27.17 -2.23
N VAL A 151 -0.30 -26.42 -2.28
CA VAL A 151 -1.44 -26.63 -1.40
C VAL A 151 -2.68 -26.82 -2.26
N ASN A 152 -3.27 -28.01 -2.20
CA ASN A 152 -4.48 -28.33 -2.96
C ASN A 152 -5.72 -27.83 -2.21
N VAL A 153 -5.96 -26.51 -2.26
CA VAL A 153 -7.14 -25.86 -1.66
C VAL A 153 -7.78 -24.94 -2.70
N PRO A 154 -9.08 -25.11 -3.00
CA PRO A 154 -9.78 -24.28 -3.97
C PRO A 154 -9.91 -22.83 -3.49
N SER A 155 -9.74 -21.90 -4.43
CA SER A 155 -10.01 -20.48 -4.19
C SER A 155 -11.52 -20.25 -4.02
N ARG A 156 -11.92 -19.47 -3.02
CA ARG A 156 -13.33 -19.09 -2.82
C ARG A 156 -13.75 -18.03 -3.85
N PRO A 157 -14.94 -18.14 -4.47
CA PRO A 157 -15.44 -17.10 -5.36
C PRO A 157 -15.74 -15.81 -4.58
N HIS A 158 -15.62 -14.66 -5.23
CA HIS A 158 -15.97 -13.38 -4.63
C HIS A 158 -17.48 -13.24 -4.38
N GLU A 159 -17.83 -12.57 -3.30
CA GLU A 159 -19.20 -12.25 -2.89
C GLU A 159 -19.47 -10.77 -3.14
N LEU A 160 -19.32 -10.37 -4.41
CA LEU A 160 -19.59 -9.00 -4.84
C LEU A 160 -21.07 -8.77 -5.09
N LYS A 161 -21.54 -7.59 -4.72
CA LYS A 161 -22.93 -7.17 -4.94
C LYS A 161 -23.11 -6.72 -6.39
N PHE A 162 -24.29 -6.96 -6.95
CA PHE A 162 -24.64 -6.35 -8.23
C PHE A 162 -24.59 -4.81 -8.12
N PRO A 163 -24.04 -4.09 -9.11
CA PRO A 163 -23.53 -4.56 -10.41
C PRO A 163 -22.05 -4.96 -10.43
N PHE A 164 -21.32 -4.85 -9.32
CA PHE A 164 -19.87 -5.05 -9.24
C PHE A 164 -19.41 -6.51 -9.45
N ASN A 165 -20.32 -7.48 -9.34
CA ASN A 165 -20.07 -8.87 -9.72
C ASN A 165 -19.94 -9.08 -11.24
N ASN A 166 -20.29 -8.10 -12.07
CA ASN A 166 -20.14 -8.17 -13.52
C ASN A 166 -18.72 -7.73 -13.95
N ARG A 167 -17.91 -8.71 -14.39
CA ARG A 167 -16.50 -8.50 -14.76
C ARG A 167 -16.31 -7.55 -15.95
N ASN A 168 -17.30 -7.39 -16.82
CA ASN A 168 -17.20 -6.51 -17.99
C ASN A 168 -17.11 -5.03 -17.62
N LEU A 169 -17.62 -4.64 -16.43
CA LEU A 169 -17.50 -3.27 -15.93
C LEU A 169 -16.03 -2.86 -15.70
N LEU A 170 -15.13 -3.84 -15.53
CA LEU A 170 -13.71 -3.57 -15.40
C LEU A 170 -13.11 -2.97 -16.67
N ILE A 171 -13.68 -3.19 -17.86
CA ILE A 171 -13.18 -2.56 -19.09
C ILE A 171 -13.25 -1.03 -18.97
N GLY A 172 -14.41 -0.52 -18.53
CA GLY A 172 -14.62 0.90 -18.28
C GLY A 172 -13.76 1.42 -17.13
N TRP A 173 -13.74 0.71 -16.00
CA TRP A 173 -12.93 1.09 -14.83
C TRP A 173 -11.45 1.25 -15.19
N ARG A 174 -10.89 0.29 -15.93
CA ARG A 174 -9.48 0.29 -16.32
C ARG A 174 -9.14 1.43 -17.27
N THR A 175 -10.06 1.79 -18.16
CA THR A 175 -9.89 2.93 -19.07
C THR A 175 -9.71 4.24 -18.29
N LEU A 176 -10.46 4.39 -17.19
CA LEU A 176 -10.40 5.56 -16.34
C LEU A 176 -9.17 5.56 -15.42
N PHE A 177 -8.87 4.43 -14.77
CA PHE A 177 -7.98 4.39 -13.61
C PHE A 177 -6.66 3.63 -13.79
N PHE A 178 -6.48 2.88 -14.88
CA PHE A 178 -5.26 2.11 -15.11
C PHE A 178 -4.40 2.74 -16.20
N ARG A 179 -3.10 2.83 -15.93
CA ARG A 179 -2.06 3.23 -16.89
C ARG A 179 -0.95 2.18 -16.81
N GLU A 180 -0.84 1.39 -17.88
CA GLU A 180 0.18 0.35 -17.99
C GLU A 180 1.56 0.97 -18.17
N GLY A 181 2.58 0.38 -17.53
CA GLY A 181 3.97 0.64 -17.86
C GLY A 181 4.92 0.41 -16.70
N GLU A 182 6.01 -0.29 -17.02
CA GLU A 182 7.15 -0.52 -16.14
C GLU A 182 7.72 0.80 -15.62
N PHE A 183 8.34 0.75 -14.45
CA PHE A 183 9.05 1.88 -13.88
C PHE A 183 10.21 2.29 -14.78
N LYS A 184 10.32 3.60 -15.03
CA LYS A 184 11.41 4.19 -15.80
C LYS A 184 12.18 5.12 -14.86
N PRO A 185 13.47 4.84 -14.58
CA PRO A 185 14.28 5.73 -13.75
C PRO A 185 14.31 7.15 -14.32
N ASP A 186 14.11 8.13 -13.45
CA ASP A 186 14.30 9.54 -13.77
C ASP A 186 15.81 9.85 -13.77
N PRO A 187 16.41 10.24 -14.92
CA PRO A 187 17.84 10.51 -15.01
C PRO A 187 18.28 11.76 -14.23
N THR A 188 17.34 12.60 -13.79
CA THR A 188 17.61 13.78 -12.97
C THR A 188 17.66 13.47 -11.47
N LYS A 189 17.33 12.24 -11.07
CA LYS A 189 17.27 11.78 -9.69
C LYS A 189 18.40 10.80 -9.38
N SER A 190 18.74 10.68 -8.10
CA SER A 190 19.76 9.72 -7.66
C SER A 190 19.30 8.27 -7.87
N VAL A 191 20.25 7.35 -7.87
CA VAL A 191 19.98 5.89 -7.92
C VAL A 191 19.11 5.47 -6.73
N GLU A 192 19.44 5.98 -5.55
CA GLU A 192 18.69 5.75 -4.31
C GLU A 192 17.24 6.23 -4.44
N TRP A 193 17.01 7.46 -4.94
CA TRP A 193 15.67 7.98 -5.13
C TRP A 193 14.84 7.12 -6.09
N ASN A 194 15.45 6.72 -7.23
CA ASN A 194 14.78 5.86 -8.21
C ASN A 194 14.46 4.49 -7.63
N ARG A 195 15.33 3.94 -6.77
CA ARG A 195 15.06 2.69 -6.07
C ARG A 195 13.89 2.82 -5.10
N GLY A 196 13.83 3.92 -4.35
CA GLY A 196 12.72 4.24 -3.45
C GLY A 196 11.40 4.37 -4.19
N ALA A 197 11.38 5.14 -5.30
CA ALA A 197 10.22 5.32 -6.16
C ALA A 197 9.71 3.98 -6.70
N TYR A 198 10.61 3.13 -7.20
CA TYR A 198 10.29 1.81 -7.71
C TYR A 198 9.59 0.92 -6.65
N LEU A 199 10.10 0.92 -5.42
CA LEU A 199 9.55 0.12 -4.33
C LEU A 199 8.22 0.69 -3.83
N VAL A 200 8.13 2.00 -3.62
CA VAL A 200 6.92 2.67 -3.08
C VAL A 200 5.76 2.65 -4.08
N GLU A 201 6.02 2.92 -5.36
CA GLU A 201 4.99 2.96 -6.41
C GLU A 201 4.66 1.57 -6.97
N GLY A 202 5.63 0.65 -6.92
CA GLY A 202 5.51 -0.72 -7.44
C GLY A 202 5.05 -1.71 -6.39
N LEU A 203 5.97 -2.57 -5.93
CA LEU A 203 5.65 -3.69 -5.04
C LEU A 203 5.06 -3.24 -3.69
N GLY A 204 5.57 -2.17 -3.10
CA GLY A 204 5.03 -1.64 -1.84
C GLY A 204 3.66 -0.97 -1.98
N HIS A 205 3.22 -0.66 -3.21
CA HIS A 205 1.89 -0.14 -3.58
C HIS A 205 1.32 0.88 -2.57
N CYS A 206 2.16 1.77 -2.03
CA CYS A 206 1.79 2.59 -0.87
C CYS A 206 0.61 3.52 -1.19
N GLY A 207 0.52 3.93 -2.46
CA GLY A 207 -0.59 4.72 -2.97
C GLY A 207 -1.96 4.04 -2.88
N MET A 208 -2.05 2.71 -2.74
CA MET A 208 -3.32 1.99 -2.64
C MET A 208 -4.09 2.32 -1.35
N CYS A 209 -3.37 2.56 -0.25
CA CYS A 209 -3.97 2.99 1.03
C CYS A 209 -3.83 4.50 1.24
N HIS A 210 -2.69 5.08 0.85
CA HIS A 210 -2.40 6.50 1.08
C HIS A 210 -2.94 7.44 -0.01
N THR A 211 -3.78 6.96 -0.93
CA THR A 211 -4.54 7.80 -1.87
C THR A 211 -6.02 7.54 -1.67
N SER A 212 -6.81 8.61 -1.61
CA SER A 212 -8.26 8.47 -1.48
C SER A 212 -8.87 7.73 -2.68
N ILE A 213 -9.87 6.91 -2.39
CA ILE A 213 -10.60 6.10 -3.37
C ILE A 213 -11.98 6.73 -3.59
N ASN A 214 -12.39 6.89 -4.84
CA ASN A 214 -13.70 7.42 -5.19
C ASN A 214 -14.81 6.36 -5.09
N ALA A 215 -16.07 6.77 -5.30
CA ALA A 215 -17.23 5.88 -5.22
C ALA A 215 -17.21 4.70 -6.23
N MET A 216 -16.41 4.77 -7.30
CA MET A 216 -16.21 3.68 -8.27
C MET A 216 -15.06 2.74 -7.88
N GLY A 217 -14.43 2.94 -6.72
CA GLY A 217 -13.30 2.12 -6.27
C GLY A 217 -11.97 2.45 -6.96
N GLY A 218 -11.89 3.59 -7.67
CA GLY A 218 -10.67 4.06 -8.33
C GLY A 218 -9.89 5.10 -7.51
N PRO A 219 -8.56 5.20 -7.64
CA PRO A 219 -7.77 6.21 -6.97
C PRO A 219 -8.10 7.62 -7.48
N VAL A 220 -8.11 8.61 -6.58
CA VAL A 220 -8.22 10.02 -6.91
C VAL A 220 -6.81 10.59 -7.14
N ASN A 221 -6.31 10.53 -8.38
CA ASN A 221 -4.93 10.90 -8.71
C ASN A 221 -4.56 12.35 -8.34
N SER A 222 -5.52 13.29 -8.38
CA SER A 222 -5.30 14.67 -7.90
C SER A 222 -4.96 14.72 -6.40
N ALA A 223 -5.37 13.71 -5.63
CA ALA A 223 -5.07 13.51 -4.21
C ALA A 223 -4.09 12.35 -3.96
N ALA A 224 -3.27 11.99 -4.97
CA ALA A 224 -2.24 10.95 -4.80
C ALA A 224 -1.38 11.21 -3.56
N PHE A 225 -1.24 10.18 -2.72
CA PHE A 225 -0.51 10.20 -1.44
C PHE A 225 -1.05 11.16 -0.36
N ALA A 226 -2.22 11.78 -0.56
CA ALA A 226 -2.80 12.73 0.41
C ALA A 226 -3.50 12.06 1.61
N GLY A 227 -3.45 10.72 1.69
CA GLY A 227 -4.14 9.94 2.71
C GLY A 227 -5.62 9.72 2.37
N GLY A 228 -6.28 8.96 3.24
CA GLY A 228 -7.70 8.65 3.08
C GLY A 228 -8.18 7.59 4.05
N LEU A 229 -9.51 7.50 4.17
CA LEU A 229 -10.15 6.41 4.90
C LEU A 229 -10.00 5.11 4.10
N ILE A 230 -9.51 4.05 4.75
CA ILE A 230 -9.50 2.69 4.20
C ILE A 230 -10.91 2.12 4.38
N PRO A 231 -11.68 1.93 3.29
CA PRO A 231 -13.09 1.56 3.40
C PRO A 231 -13.27 0.21 4.09
N LEU A 232 -14.28 0.13 4.97
CA LEU A 232 -14.67 -1.04 5.78
C LEU A 232 -13.63 -1.56 6.80
N GLN A 233 -12.35 -1.29 6.61
CA GLN A 233 -11.34 -1.49 7.66
C GLN A 233 -11.44 -0.41 8.74
N ASN A 234 -12.13 0.71 8.47
CA ASN A 234 -12.33 1.82 9.40
C ASN A 234 -11.00 2.31 10.02
N TRP A 235 -9.93 2.32 9.23
CA TRP A 235 -8.65 2.95 9.58
C TRP A 235 -8.42 4.10 8.61
N PHE A 236 -7.73 5.14 9.06
CA PHE A 236 -7.33 6.25 8.21
C PHE A 236 -5.84 6.13 7.87
N ALA A 237 -5.51 6.01 6.59
CA ALA A 237 -4.14 6.09 6.12
C ALA A 237 -3.72 7.58 6.10
N PRO A 238 -2.75 8.01 6.92
CA PRO A 238 -2.31 9.41 6.94
C PRO A 238 -1.76 9.87 5.60
N SER A 239 -1.68 11.18 5.38
CA SER A 239 -1.00 11.71 4.20
C SER A 239 0.49 11.31 4.21
N LEU A 240 1.01 10.87 3.06
CA LEU A 240 2.46 10.74 2.81
C LEU A 240 3.02 11.94 2.07
N THR A 241 2.18 12.88 1.61
CA THR A 241 2.68 14.13 1.04
C THR A 241 3.50 14.87 2.09
N SER A 242 4.58 15.52 1.66
CA SER A 242 5.44 16.28 2.54
C SER A 242 4.70 17.54 3.01
N ASN A 243 3.90 17.48 4.08
CA ASN A 243 3.26 18.65 4.71
C ASN A 243 3.51 18.64 6.22
N ARG A 244 3.29 19.80 6.88
CA ARG A 244 3.47 19.95 8.33
C ARG A 244 2.27 19.49 9.17
N GLU A 245 1.15 19.21 8.52
CA GLU A 245 -0.02 18.59 9.14
C GLU A 245 0.26 17.08 9.24
N ALA A 246 -0.49 16.20 8.57
CA ALA A 246 -0.35 14.75 8.71
C ALA A 246 0.86 14.09 8.04
N GLY A 247 1.67 14.86 7.30
CA GLY A 247 2.66 14.38 6.35
C GLY A 247 4.06 14.15 6.90
N LEU A 248 4.97 13.82 5.98
CA LEU A 248 6.37 13.52 6.29
C LEU A 248 7.27 14.76 6.30
N GLY A 249 6.69 15.97 6.28
CA GLY A 249 7.41 17.23 6.04
C GLY A 249 8.53 17.50 7.05
N ASP A 250 8.21 17.45 8.34
CA ASP A 250 9.16 17.73 9.43
C ASP A 250 9.82 16.46 10.00
N TRP A 251 9.59 15.29 9.39
CA TRP A 251 10.22 14.03 9.82
C TRP A 251 11.66 13.93 9.31
N ASP A 252 12.56 13.44 10.15
CA ASP A 252 13.89 13.03 9.71
C ASP A 252 13.76 11.75 8.84
N PRO A 253 14.52 11.60 7.73
CA PRO A 253 14.55 10.35 6.97
C PRO A 253 14.78 9.11 7.84
N LYS A 254 15.57 9.23 8.92
CA LYS A 254 15.79 8.15 9.89
C LYS A 254 14.51 7.74 10.60
N ASP A 255 13.68 8.69 11.04
CA ASP A 255 12.42 8.36 11.72
C ASP A 255 11.44 7.64 10.78
N ILE A 256 11.48 7.95 9.49
CA ILE A 256 10.70 7.26 8.45
C ILE A 256 11.24 5.85 8.28
N ALA A 257 12.55 5.70 8.10
CA ALA A 257 13.19 4.40 7.95
C ALA A 257 12.94 3.48 9.15
N ASP A 258 13.11 3.99 10.37
CA ASP A 258 12.85 3.25 11.61
C ASP A 258 11.38 2.80 11.67
N LEU A 259 10.43 3.68 11.34
CA LEU A 259 9.01 3.36 11.32
C LEU A 259 8.68 2.26 10.30
N LEU A 260 9.23 2.34 9.08
CA LEU A 260 8.99 1.35 8.02
C LEU A 260 9.64 0.00 8.34
N LYS A 261 10.84 0.00 8.92
CA LYS A 261 11.60 -1.23 9.21
C LYS A 261 11.12 -1.94 10.46
N THR A 262 10.81 -1.19 11.51
CA THR A 262 10.57 -1.76 12.85
C THR A 262 9.13 -1.59 13.34
N GLY A 263 8.37 -0.69 12.70
CA GLY A 263 7.01 -0.32 13.10
C GLY A 263 6.96 0.76 14.17
N VAL A 264 8.10 1.25 14.66
CA VAL A 264 8.19 2.29 15.70
C VAL A 264 9.29 3.29 15.36
N SER A 265 9.13 4.53 15.79
CA SER A 265 10.15 5.58 15.72
C SER A 265 9.99 6.57 16.88
N ASN A 266 10.85 7.58 16.96
CA ASN A 266 10.71 8.64 17.96
C ASN A 266 9.50 9.54 17.70
N ARG A 267 8.86 9.42 16.53
CA ARG A 267 7.71 10.22 16.10
C ARG A 267 6.38 9.49 16.28
N GLY A 268 6.40 8.16 16.38
CA GLY A 268 5.18 7.37 16.53
C GLY A 268 5.38 5.89 16.31
N ALA A 269 4.27 5.16 16.27
CA ALA A 269 4.23 3.73 16.00
C ALA A 269 3.09 3.42 15.02
N VAL A 270 3.26 2.37 14.21
CA VAL A 270 2.20 1.88 13.33
C VAL A 270 1.30 0.90 14.06
N PHE A 271 0.01 0.91 13.68
CA PHE A 271 -1.01 0.02 14.19
C PHE A 271 -1.96 -0.39 13.06
N GLY A 272 -2.79 -1.40 13.30
CA GLY A 272 -3.78 -1.86 12.33
C GLY A 272 -3.13 -2.33 11.02
N PRO A 273 -3.69 -1.98 9.84
CA PRO A 273 -3.18 -2.45 8.54
C PRO A 273 -1.71 -2.12 8.30
N MET A 274 -1.21 -0.98 8.76
CA MET A 274 0.20 -0.63 8.59
C MET A 274 1.13 -1.48 9.47
N ALA A 275 0.67 -1.94 10.64
CA ALA A 275 1.42 -2.90 11.44
C ALA A 275 1.54 -4.26 10.72
N GLU A 276 0.47 -4.72 10.07
CA GLU A 276 0.51 -5.93 9.24
C GLU A 276 1.49 -5.78 8.06
N VAL A 277 1.52 -4.64 7.39
CA VAL A 277 2.47 -4.35 6.30
C VAL A 277 3.92 -4.44 6.80
N VAL A 278 4.22 -3.85 7.95
CA VAL A 278 5.56 -3.95 8.53
C VAL A 278 5.87 -5.39 8.94
N HIS A 279 4.94 -6.08 9.59
CA HIS A 279 5.13 -7.43 10.09
C HIS A 279 5.33 -8.46 8.96
N ASN A 280 4.59 -8.35 7.86
CA ASN A 280 4.60 -9.34 6.80
C ASN A 280 5.59 -9.01 5.66
N SER A 281 5.91 -7.72 5.46
CA SER A 281 6.69 -7.20 4.32
C SER A 281 7.92 -6.38 4.74
N LEU A 282 7.74 -5.14 5.20
CA LEU A 282 8.81 -4.14 5.19
C LEU A 282 9.99 -4.48 6.10
N GLN A 283 9.75 -5.18 7.22
CA GLN A 283 10.82 -5.58 8.12
C GLN A 283 11.88 -6.49 7.48
N TYR A 284 11.54 -7.18 6.38
CA TYR A 284 12.44 -8.08 5.67
C TYR A 284 13.27 -7.39 4.57
N LEU A 285 12.99 -6.12 4.26
CA LEU A 285 13.75 -5.37 3.27
C LEU A 285 15.12 -4.99 3.79
N SER A 286 16.09 -4.86 2.88
CA SER A 286 17.42 -4.35 3.23
C SER A 286 17.33 -2.92 3.78
N ASP A 287 18.29 -2.53 4.63
CA ASP A 287 18.33 -1.18 5.18
C ASP A 287 18.50 -0.16 4.06
N GLU A 288 19.26 -0.49 3.01
CA GLU A 288 19.43 0.35 1.82
C GLU A 288 18.11 0.62 1.10
N ASP A 289 17.25 -0.40 0.94
CA ASP A 289 15.95 -0.25 0.32
C ASP A 289 14.98 0.56 1.20
N ILE A 290 15.01 0.37 2.51
CA ILE A 290 14.20 1.17 3.44
C ILE A 290 14.63 2.64 3.41
N GLN A 291 15.93 2.92 3.40
CA GLN A 291 16.45 4.28 3.25
C GLN A 291 16.06 4.89 1.91
N ALA A 292 16.17 4.12 0.83
CA ALA A 292 15.73 4.56 -0.49
C ALA A 292 14.23 4.94 -0.50
N MET A 293 13.38 4.11 0.11
CA MET A 293 11.95 4.41 0.28
C MET A 293 11.75 5.70 1.08
N ALA A 294 12.44 5.89 2.20
CA ALA A 294 12.37 7.12 3.00
C ALA A 294 12.81 8.36 2.20
N THR A 295 13.91 8.25 1.44
CA THR A 295 14.42 9.29 0.54
C THR A 295 13.38 9.69 -0.52
N TYR A 296 12.73 8.71 -1.16
CA TYR A 296 11.65 9.00 -2.11
C TYR A 296 10.45 9.67 -1.44
N LEU A 297 9.96 9.09 -0.33
CA LEU A 297 8.77 9.57 0.39
C LEU A 297 8.92 11.04 0.83
N LYS A 298 10.11 11.45 1.28
CA LYS A 298 10.41 12.85 1.64
C LYS A 298 10.25 13.85 0.48
N THR A 299 10.33 13.39 -0.76
CA THR A 299 10.23 14.23 -1.94
C THR A 299 8.83 14.31 -2.52
N ILE A 300 7.86 13.54 -2.00
CA ILE A 300 6.48 13.59 -2.47
C ILE A 300 5.96 15.02 -2.26
N PRO A 301 5.55 15.73 -3.33
CA PRO A 301 5.21 17.14 -3.27
C PRO A 301 4.17 17.47 -2.20
N GLN A 302 4.33 18.63 -1.57
CA GLN A 302 3.32 19.15 -0.65
C GLN A 302 2.02 19.39 -1.43
N LYS A 303 0.89 18.91 -0.90
CA LYS A 303 -0.43 19.37 -1.33
C LYS A 303 -1.06 20.09 -0.14
N SER A 304 -1.52 21.31 -0.38
CA SER A 304 -1.97 22.26 0.64
C SER A 304 -3.36 21.97 1.18
N GLU A 305 -4.13 21.10 0.53
CA GLU A 305 -5.52 20.83 0.90
C GLU A 305 -5.66 19.37 1.36
N ALA A 306 -5.89 19.19 2.66
CA ALA A 306 -6.43 17.94 3.17
C ALA A 306 -7.81 17.71 2.51
N PRO A 307 -8.15 16.47 2.09
CA PRO A 307 -9.47 16.21 1.53
C PRO A 307 -10.56 16.68 2.49
N GLU A 308 -11.54 17.39 1.97
CA GLU A 308 -12.68 17.89 2.75
C GLU A 308 -13.46 16.68 3.30
N HIS A 309 -13.21 16.34 4.55
CA HIS A 309 -13.94 15.29 5.24
C HIS A 309 -15.10 15.95 5.99
N LEU A 310 -16.33 15.54 5.67
CA LEU A 310 -17.53 15.84 6.46
C LEU A 310 -17.29 15.41 7.90
N GLN A 311 -16.84 16.34 8.74
CA GLN A 311 -16.73 16.15 10.17
C GLN A 311 -18.04 16.60 10.80
N LEU A 312 -18.58 15.78 11.69
CA LEU A 312 -19.63 16.22 12.60
C LEU A 312 -18.99 17.25 13.54
N GLU A 313 -19.31 18.52 13.32
CA GLU A 313 -18.84 19.59 14.20
C GLU A 313 -19.57 19.52 15.54
N THR A 314 -18.82 19.35 16.62
CA THR A 314 -19.32 19.57 17.97
C THR A 314 -19.32 21.06 18.27
N SER A 315 -20.39 21.60 18.86
CA SER A 315 -20.42 23.00 19.31
C SER A 315 -19.25 23.31 20.25
N GLU A 316 -18.69 24.52 20.19
CA GLU A 316 -17.57 24.95 21.04
C GLU A 316 -17.84 24.72 22.54
N GLN A 317 -19.06 25.00 22.99
CA GLN A 317 -19.46 24.81 24.39
C GLN A 317 -19.32 23.34 24.82
N PHE A 318 -19.93 22.43 24.08
CA PHE A 318 -19.84 21.00 24.36
C PHE A 318 -18.41 20.46 24.22
N GLY A 319 -17.63 20.97 23.25
CA GLY A 319 -16.20 20.67 23.14
C GLY A 319 -15.41 21.07 24.38
N GLY A 320 -15.70 22.22 24.98
CA GLY A 320 -15.10 22.68 26.22
C GLY A 320 -15.45 21.81 27.44
N GLU A 321 -16.67 21.26 27.49
CA GLU A 321 -17.08 20.30 28.53
C GLU A 321 -16.33 18.97 28.38
N LEU A 322 -16.26 18.44 27.16
CA LEU A 322 -15.49 17.24 26.83
C LEU A 322 -14.01 17.39 27.17
N LEU A 323 -13.43 18.58 26.93
CA LEU A 323 -12.03 18.85 27.27
C LEU A 323 -11.75 18.71 28.77
N LYS A 324 -12.61 19.27 29.62
CA LYS A 324 -12.50 19.17 31.09
C LYS A 324 -12.68 17.74 31.58
N GLN A 325 -13.67 17.03 31.05
CA GLN A 325 -13.91 15.63 31.38
C GLN A 325 -12.74 14.75 30.93
N GLY A 326 -12.23 14.97 29.73
CA GLY A 326 -11.14 14.22 29.12
C GLY A 326 -9.84 14.37 29.86
N GLN A 327 -9.54 15.55 30.42
CA GLN A 327 -8.36 15.76 31.25
C GLN A 327 -8.32 14.82 32.46
N LYS A 328 -9.46 14.66 33.15
CA LYS A 328 -9.56 13.75 34.30
C LYS A 328 -9.37 12.30 33.88
N ILE A 329 -10.05 11.87 32.81
CA ILE A 329 -9.93 10.50 32.28
C ILE A 329 -8.49 10.21 31.86
N TYR A 330 -7.81 11.17 31.22
CA TYR A 330 -6.42 11.04 30.81
C TYR A 330 -5.48 10.86 32.01
N ALA A 331 -5.63 11.69 33.05
CA ALA A 331 -4.83 11.57 34.27
C ALA A 331 -5.02 10.21 34.94
N ASP A 332 -6.25 9.71 35.00
CA ASP A 332 -6.61 8.47 35.68
C ASP A 332 -6.18 7.21 34.89
N ASN A 333 -6.19 7.26 33.54
CA ASN A 333 -6.06 6.05 32.70
C ASN A 333 -4.86 6.05 31.73
N CYS A 334 -4.38 7.21 31.30
CA CYS A 334 -3.46 7.33 30.15
C CYS A 334 -2.07 7.84 30.55
N ALA A 335 -2.02 8.77 31.51
CA ALA A 335 -0.80 9.48 31.90
C ALA A 335 0.31 8.57 32.44
N LYS A 336 -0.02 7.38 32.95
CA LYS A 336 0.96 6.39 33.42
C LYS A 336 1.95 5.96 32.34
N CYS A 337 1.50 5.92 31.08
CA CYS A 337 2.31 5.52 29.94
C CYS A 337 2.68 6.71 29.05
N HIS A 338 1.73 7.63 28.82
CA HIS A 338 1.92 8.77 27.91
C HIS A 338 2.42 10.04 28.59
N GLU A 339 2.69 9.99 29.90
CA GLU A 339 3.11 11.12 30.75
C GLU A 339 2.07 12.26 30.82
N ALA A 340 2.12 13.08 31.88
CA ALA A 340 1.17 14.19 32.04
C ALA A 340 1.30 15.27 30.94
N ASN A 341 2.48 15.37 30.32
CA ASN A 341 2.78 16.29 29.23
C ASN A 341 2.53 15.69 27.83
N GLY A 342 2.02 14.46 27.75
CA GLY A 342 1.73 13.78 26.49
C GLY A 342 2.97 13.40 25.66
N LEU A 343 4.19 13.54 26.19
CA LEU A 343 5.42 13.20 25.45
C LEU A 343 5.68 11.69 25.41
N GLY A 344 5.05 10.91 26.29
CA GLY A 344 5.31 9.48 26.43
C GLY A 344 6.77 9.17 26.71
N ARG A 345 7.20 7.97 26.31
CA ARG A 345 8.59 7.48 26.40
C ARG A 345 8.92 6.74 25.10
N PRO A 346 9.29 7.48 24.04
CA PRO A 346 9.58 6.87 22.75
C PRO A 346 10.75 5.87 22.84
N PRO A 347 10.79 4.85 21.97
CA PRO A 347 9.75 4.50 20.98
C PRO A 347 8.57 3.71 21.57
N HIS A 348 8.66 3.25 22.82
CA HIS A 348 7.73 2.28 23.40
C HIS A 348 6.35 2.87 23.75
N PHE A 349 6.32 4.12 24.23
CA PHE A 349 5.09 4.87 24.42
C PHE A 349 5.16 6.12 23.54
N PRO A 350 4.49 6.12 22.37
CA PRO A 350 4.65 7.19 21.40
C PRO A 350 4.14 8.52 21.94
N PRO A 351 4.70 9.65 21.47
CA PRO A 351 4.25 10.96 21.87
C PRO A 351 2.82 11.17 21.37
N LEU A 352 1.96 11.70 22.23
CA LEU A 352 0.64 12.22 21.87
C LEU A 352 0.70 13.73 21.59
N ALA A 353 1.58 14.44 22.29
CA ALA A 353 1.88 15.84 22.05
C ALA A 353 2.60 16.04 20.71
N ASN A 354 2.15 17.03 19.94
CA ASN A 354 2.64 17.35 18.59
C ASN A 354 2.63 16.15 17.62
N ASN A 355 1.77 15.16 17.87
CA ASN A 355 1.63 14.00 17.00
C ASN A 355 0.58 14.28 15.94
N GLN A 356 1.04 14.38 14.71
CA GLN A 356 0.21 14.77 13.58
C GLN A 356 -0.85 13.75 13.22
N SER A 357 -0.58 12.46 13.43
CA SER A 357 -1.56 11.38 13.20
C SER A 357 -2.78 11.44 14.13
N ILE A 358 -2.67 12.19 15.23
CA ILE A 358 -3.76 12.44 16.19
C ILE A 358 -4.52 13.73 15.84
N GLN A 359 -3.79 14.72 15.33
CA GLN A 359 -4.31 16.04 15.00
C GLN A 359 -5.03 16.11 13.66
N MET A 360 -4.87 15.09 12.81
CA MET A 360 -5.53 15.01 11.50
C MET A 360 -7.02 15.34 11.58
N PRO A 361 -7.62 15.87 10.51
CA PRO A 361 -9.06 16.12 10.42
C PRO A 361 -9.89 14.88 10.85
N SER A 362 -9.52 13.69 10.35
CA SER A 362 -10.15 12.43 10.76
C SER A 362 -9.69 11.98 12.15
N ALA A 363 -10.66 11.81 13.06
CA ALA A 363 -10.44 11.26 14.40
C ALA A 363 -10.48 9.72 14.46
N VAL A 364 -10.60 9.03 13.33
CA VAL A 364 -10.82 7.57 13.29
C VAL A 364 -9.73 6.80 14.02
N ASN A 365 -8.46 7.11 13.73
CA ASN A 365 -7.32 6.41 14.33
C ASN A 365 -7.23 6.61 15.85
N PRO A 366 -7.25 7.84 16.41
CA PRO A 366 -7.18 8.00 17.85
C PRO A 366 -8.40 7.42 18.58
N ILE A 367 -9.60 7.49 18.01
CA ILE A 367 -10.79 6.83 18.60
C ILE A 367 -10.60 5.32 18.67
N ARG A 368 -10.18 4.70 17.56
CA ARG A 368 -9.94 3.26 17.52
C ARG A 368 -8.85 2.81 18.46
N MET A 369 -7.78 3.60 18.56
CA MET A 369 -6.67 3.30 19.44
C MET A 369 -7.11 3.28 20.91
N VAL A 370 -7.96 4.23 21.33
CA VAL A 370 -8.55 4.22 22.68
C VAL A 370 -9.53 3.05 22.87
N LEU A 371 -10.41 2.79 21.90
CA LEU A 371 -11.39 1.71 22.02
C LEU A 371 -10.72 0.33 22.08
N ASN A 372 -9.83 0.05 21.15
CA ASN A 372 -9.37 -1.31 20.85
C ASN A 372 -7.96 -1.58 21.36
N GLY A 373 -7.19 -0.54 21.69
CA GLY A 373 -5.78 -0.67 22.01
C GLY A 373 -5.02 -1.35 20.88
N GLY A 374 -4.00 -2.12 21.25
CA GLY A 374 -3.26 -2.96 20.32
C GLY A 374 -1.76 -2.89 20.52
N TYR A 375 -1.03 -3.54 19.62
CA TYR A 375 0.42 -3.62 19.66
C TYR A 375 0.99 -3.10 18.34
N PRO A 376 2.11 -2.36 18.37
CA PRO A 376 2.99 -2.26 17.22
C PRO A 376 3.45 -3.65 16.78
N PRO A 377 3.93 -3.81 15.53
CA PRO A 377 4.34 -5.11 15.01
C PRO A 377 5.58 -5.61 15.75
N SER A 378 5.61 -6.92 16.00
CA SER A 378 6.83 -7.61 16.45
C SER A 378 7.78 -7.72 15.27
N THR A 379 8.98 -7.16 15.42
CA THR A 379 10.05 -7.17 14.43
C THR A 379 11.41 -7.41 15.09
N ASP A 380 12.47 -7.65 14.31
CA ASP A 380 13.83 -7.76 14.88
C ASP A 380 14.26 -6.48 15.63
N GLY A 381 13.81 -5.30 15.17
CA GLY A 381 14.05 -4.01 15.82
C GLY A 381 13.07 -3.67 16.95
N ASN A 382 12.01 -4.45 17.12
CA ASN A 382 10.98 -4.29 18.16
C ASN A 382 10.41 -5.66 18.57
N PRO A 383 11.22 -6.55 19.17
CA PRO A 383 10.83 -7.95 19.39
C PRO A 383 9.84 -8.16 20.53
N SER A 384 9.60 -7.14 21.35
CA SER A 384 8.67 -7.18 22.49
C SER A 384 7.92 -5.85 22.59
N PRO A 385 6.98 -5.60 21.66
CA PRO A 385 6.24 -4.34 21.59
C PRO A 385 5.41 -4.11 22.86
N TYR A 386 5.42 -2.86 23.35
CA TYR A 386 4.52 -2.44 24.41
C TYR A 386 3.13 -2.18 23.83
N GLY A 387 2.12 -2.79 24.44
CA GLY A 387 0.73 -2.66 24.01
C GLY A 387 0.02 -1.47 24.65
N MET A 388 -0.93 -0.89 23.91
CA MET A 388 -1.92 0.02 24.45
C MET A 388 -3.14 -0.79 24.94
N PRO A 389 -3.60 -0.60 26.19
CA PRO A 389 -4.77 -1.32 26.70
C PRO A 389 -6.07 -0.86 25.99
N PRO A 390 -7.02 -1.78 25.73
CA PRO A 390 -8.33 -1.44 25.18
C PRO A 390 -9.24 -0.82 26.24
N PHE A 391 -9.93 0.27 25.91
CA PHE A 391 -10.90 0.92 26.79
C PHE A 391 -12.36 0.76 26.36
N ALA A 392 -12.65 -0.01 25.30
CA ALA A 392 -14.02 -0.21 24.82
C ALA A 392 -14.96 -0.68 25.96
N GLN A 393 -14.56 -1.62 26.81
CA GLN A 393 -15.45 -2.09 27.88
C GLN A 393 -15.44 -1.21 29.14
N ALA A 394 -14.44 -0.32 29.28
CA ALA A 394 -14.22 0.46 30.49
C ALA A 394 -14.78 1.89 30.41
N LEU A 395 -14.84 2.47 29.21
CA LEU A 395 -15.27 3.85 28.98
C LEU A 395 -16.49 3.89 28.06
N SER A 396 -17.47 4.71 28.44
CA SER A 396 -18.64 5.04 27.61
C SER A 396 -18.25 5.80 26.34
N ASN A 397 -19.18 5.93 25.39
CA ASN A 397 -18.96 6.72 24.18
C ASN A 397 -18.58 8.17 24.48
N GLN A 398 -19.20 8.77 25.50
CA GLN A 398 -18.89 10.14 25.90
C GLN A 398 -17.52 10.25 26.56
N GLU A 399 -17.13 9.29 27.39
CA GLU A 399 -15.82 9.31 28.04
C GLU A 399 -14.67 9.11 27.05
N VAL A 400 -14.84 8.21 26.06
CA VAL A 400 -13.89 8.06 24.96
C VAL A 400 -13.84 9.35 24.11
N ALA A 401 -14.99 9.93 23.77
CA ALA A 401 -15.05 11.19 23.04
C ALA A 401 -14.33 12.31 23.82
N ALA A 402 -14.50 12.37 25.13
CA ALA A 402 -13.86 13.32 26.02
C ALA A 402 -12.33 13.16 26.05
N VAL A 403 -11.83 11.94 26.31
CA VAL A 403 -10.36 11.72 26.40
C VAL A 403 -9.67 11.92 25.04
N VAL A 404 -10.31 11.51 23.94
CA VAL A 404 -9.76 11.75 22.60
C VAL A 404 -9.77 13.25 22.27
N THR A 405 -10.83 13.98 22.61
CA THR A 405 -10.89 15.44 22.48
C THR A 405 -9.75 16.11 23.26
N TYR A 406 -9.54 15.70 24.51
CA TYR A 406 -8.44 16.20 25.33
C TYR A 406 -7.07 15.95 24.69
N ILE A 407 -6.80 14.73 24.23
CA ILE A 407 -5.55 14.39 23.56
C ILE A 407 -5.35 15.21 22.28
N ARG A 408 -6.40 15.41 21.47
CA ARG A 408 -6.34 16.17 20.20
C ARG A 408 -6.16 17.67 20.36
N MET A 409 -6.43 18.23 21.54
CA MET A 409 -6.42 19.68 21.79
C MET A 409 -5.42 20.12 22.86
N SER A 410 -4.62 19.20 23.40
CA SER A 410 -3.63 19.48 24.45
C SER A 410 -2.20 19.54 23.92
N TRP A 411 -1.29 20.13 24.71
CA TRP A 411 0.16 20.13 24.46
C TRP A 411 0.59 20.70 23.10
N GLY A 412 -0.13 21.72 22.62
CA GLY A 412 0.12 22.32 21.30
C GLY A 412 -0.58 21.61 20.15
N ASN A 413 -1.42 20.61 20.43
CA ASN A 413 -2.23 19.96 19.42
C ASN A 413 -3.40 20.86 18.98
N HIS A 414 -3.69 20.86 17.68
CA HIS A 414 -4.71 21.69 17.02
C HIS A 414 -5.84 20.87 16.37
N GLY A 415 -6.09 19.64 16.87
CA GLY A 415 -7.19 18.81 16.39
C GLY A 415 -8.56 19.32 16.85
N THR A 416 -9.62 18.74 16.30
CA THR A 416 -11.02 19.07 16.64
C THR A 416 -11.56 18.19 17.77
N ALA A 417 -12.64 18.63 18.41
CA ALA A 417 -13.36 17.79 19.36
C ALA A 417 -14.06 16.61 18.66
N VAL A 418 -14.26 15.53 19.42
CA VAL A 418 -14.88 14.28 18.96
C VAL A 418 -16.25 14.14 19.57
N SER A 419 -17.24 13.76 18.77
CA SER A 419 -18.60 13.49 19.26
C SER A 419 -18.75 12.05 19.79
N PRO A 420 -19.62 11.83 20.79
CA PRO A 420 -19.99 10.48 21.22
C PRO A 420 -20.55 9.59 20.10
N GLN A 421 -21.18 10.19 19.08
CA GLN A 421 -21.71 9.48 17.92
C GLN A 421 -20.58 8.87 17.08
N GLN A 422 -19.53 9.63 16.77
CA GLN A 422 -18.35 9.12 16.06
C GLN A 422 -17.72 7.91 16.79
N VAL A 423 -17.70 7.95 18.13
CA VAL A 423 -17.23 6.82 18.93
C VAL A 423 -18.19 5.63 18.81
N SER A 424 -19.49 5.86 18.90
CA SER A 424 -20.50 4.82 18.75
C SER A 424 -20.38 4.08 17.42
N ASP A 425 -20.19 4.83 16.33
CA ASP A 425 -20.04 4.27 15.00
C ASP A 425 -18.80 3.36 14.91
N LEU A 426 -17.67 3.81 15.43
CA LEU A 426 -16.41 3.06 15.43
C LEU A 426 -16.36 1.90 16.43
N ARG A 427 -17.14 1.98 17.51
CA ARG A 427 -17.26 0.86 18.48
C ARG A 427 -17.95 -0.35 17.88
N SER A 428 -18.83 -0.13 16.89
CA SER A 428 -19.49 -1.20 16.15
C SER A 428 -18.65 -1.75 15.00
N ALA A 429 -17.49 -1.15 14.72
CA ALA A 429 -16.60 -1.61 13.66
C ALA A 429 -16.02 -2.99 14.00
N PRO A 430 -15.95 -3.92 13.03
CA PRO A 430 -15.26 -5.19 13.21
C PRO A 430 -13.81 -4.99 13.68
N LEU A 431 -13.36 -5.86 14.58
CA LEU A 431 -11.95 -6.00 14.91
C LEU A 431 -11.28 -6.89 13.85
N ASP A 432 -10.08 -6.49 13.44
CA ASP A 432 -9.26 -7.21 12.46
C ASP A 432 -8.59 -8.46 13.05
#